data_AF-A0A0D0CZV5-F1
#
_entry.id   AF-A0A0D0CZV5-F1
#
_cell.length_a   1.000
_cell.length_b   1.000
_cell.length_c   1.000
_cell.angle_alpha   90.00
_cell.angle_beta   90.00
_cell.angle_gamma   90.00
#
_symmetry.space_group_name_H-M   'P 1'
#
loop_
_entity.id
_entity.type
_entity.pdbx_description
1 polymer ?
#
loop_
_entity_poly.entity_id
_entity_poly.type
_entity_poly.pdbx_seq_one_letter_code
_entity_poly.pdbx_strand_id
1 'polypeptide(L)'
;MISRRCASDLCLVLPLSKAGSGSTLQNLETLLRSILAQLCFNQAEIPDAMKRLYGVDGKDHPEPTVSQLRTTLGEVVKGFDDVYILIDALDECDSQAGLLDWMNSLQSTTPGLHLFVTSRPERIIEERMSNSRHVHISLSSQLLDNDIKAYVDDRVEASNDLKSLMTEEMKKKLRVKGDGMFRLVAFWIDDLKYCLNAKDIIETLEHLPSSLNGMYASMVSKINRKHLPYAQAIIKWLLFSMRKLTLEEIAAVSWFDFSHGRPAFDKNCGFRNPKAVLDVCGGLVVMSQDQIMLAHLTIKEFLLQEDSPLRVNEPDAHSFIAQSCLAYLLDQIQPGAVLGKIPKVSPMNLL
;
A
#
# COMPACT_ATOMS: atom_id res chain seq x y z
N MET A 1 -5.28 -48.35 -6.94
CA MET A 1 -6.34 -47.70 -6.14
C MET A 1 -6.19 -46.21 -6.37
N ILE A 2 -7.27 -45.55 -6.76
CA ILE A 2 -7.31 -44.24 -7.42
C ILE A 2 -6.77 -43.15 -6.49
N SER A 3 -5.67 -42.51 -6.87
CA SER A 3 -5.18 -41.27 -6.25
C SER A 3 -6.26 -40.21 -6.43
N ARG A 4 -6.95 -39.84 -5.35
CA ARG A 4 -7.83 -38.68 -5.33
C ARG A 4 -6.94 -37.44 -5.39
N ARG A 5 -6.66 -36.95 -6.61
CA ARG A 5 -6.18 -35.58 -6.82
C ARG A 5 -7.34 -34.65 -6.43
N CYS A 6 -7.24 -34.08 -5.24
CA CYS A 6 -8.22 -33.14 -4.70
C CYS A 6 -7.55 -31.76 -4.56
N ALA A 7 -7.45 -31.03 -5.66
CA ALA A 7 -7.60 -29.57 -5.70
C ALA A 7 -7.33 -29.08 -7.13
N SER A 8 -8.29 -28.31 -7.66
CA SER A 8 -8.13 -27.48 -8.85
C SER A 8 -6.99 -26.47 -8.69
N ASP A 9 -6.52 -25.92 -9.81
CA ASP A 9 -5.56 -24.81 -9.90
C ASP A 9 -5.80 -23.75 -8.81
N LEU A 10 -4.76 -23.40 -8.06
CA LEU A 10 -4.84 -22.41 -6.99
C LEU A 10 -3.95 -21.20 -7.30
N CYS A 11 -4.54 -20.01 -7.25
CA CYS A 11 -3.82 -18.74 -7.42
C CYS A 11 -3.77 -17.98 -6.09
N LEU A 12 -2.56 -17.60 -5.66
CA LEU A 12 -2.30 -16.88 -4.42
C LEU A 12 -1.67 -15.53 -4.74
N VAL A 13 -2.22 -14.43 -4.19
CA VAL A 13 -1.70 -13.07 -4.40
C VAL A 13 -1.14 -12.52 -3.10
N LEU A 14 0.12 -12.10 -3.12
CA LEU A 14 0.87 -11.68 -1.94
C LEU A 14 1.49 -10.30 -2.17
N PRO A 15 0.83 -9.23 -1.70
CA PRO A 15 1.44 -7.90 -1.70
C PRO A 15 2.54 -7.85 -0.64
N LEU A 16 3.77 -7.59 -1.05
CA LEU A 16 4.86 -7.27 -0.14
C LEU A 16 4.79 -5.76 0.13
N SER A 17 4.38 -5.38 1.34
CA SER A 17 4.45 -3.98 1.78
C SER A 17 5.35 -3.87 2.99
N LYS A 18 6.27 -2.89 3.00
CA LYS A 18 7.00 -2.48 4.21
C LYS A 18 6.05 -1.90 5.26
N ALA A 19 5.44 -2.78 6.05
CA ALA A 19 4.70 -2.41 7.25
C ALA A 19 5.59 -2.66 8.47
N GLY A 20 6.23 -1.59 8.95
CA GLY A 20 6.98 -1.59 10.21
C GLY A 20 8.41 -2.12 10.11
N SER A 21 9.27 -1.57 10.97
CA SER A 21 10.71 -1.85 11.12
C SER A 21 11.02 -3.23 11.72
N GLY A 22 10.38 -4.28 11.19
CA GLY A 22 10.68 -5.67 11.54
C GLY A 22 12.01 -6.14 10.93
N SER A 23 12.72 -7.01 11.62
CA SER A 23 14.00 -7.59 11.16
C SER A 23 13.85 -8.33 9.82
N THR A 24 14.88 -8.28 8.98
CA THR A 24 14.98 -8.85 7.62
C THR A 24 14.47 -10.29 7.44
N LEU A 25 14.52 -11.13 8.49
CA LEU A 25 14.04 -12.51 8.46
C LEU A 25 12.51 -12.63 8.56
N GLN A 26 11.85 -11.66 9.18
CA GLN A 26 10.40 -11.71 9.48
C GLN A 26 9.55 -11.64 8.20
N ASN A 27 10.02 -10.97 7.14
CA ASN A 27 9.23 -10.82 5.91
C ASN A 27 9.17 -12.10 5.07
N LEU A 28 10.29 -12.82 4.89
CA LEU A 28 10.27 -14.11 4.20
C LEU A 28 9.50 -15.16 5.00
N GLU A 29 9.69 -15.20 6.32
CA GLU A 29 8.96 -16.11 7.19
C GLU A 29 7.45 -15.86 7.11
N THR A 30 7.03 -14.61 7.24
CA THR A 30 5.62 -14.20 7.12
C THR A 30 5.05 -14.57 5.76
N LEU A 31 5.81 -14.36 4.68
CA LEU A 31 5.41 -14.76 3.33
C LEU A 31 5.16 -16.27 3.24
N LEU A 32 6.11 -17.09 3.71
CA LEU A 32 5.99 -18.56 3.68
C LEU A 32 4.78 -19.04 4.50
N ARG A 33 4.58 -18.47 5.69
CA ARG A 33 3.42 -18.78 6.55
C ARG A 33 2.11 -18.40 5.86
N SER A 34 2.06 -17.23 5.22
CA SER A 34 0.88 -16.77 4.48
C SER A 34 0.55 -17.69 3.30
N ILE A 35 1.55 -18.10 2.52
CA ILE A 35 1.36 -19.05 1.41
C ILE A 35 0.82 -20.37 1.93
N LEU A 36 1.46 -20.95 2.96
CA LEU A 36 1.04 -22.21 3.57
C LEU A 36 -0.38 -22.14 4.11
N ALA A 37 -0.73 -21.05 4.81
CA ALA A 37 -2.07 -20.83 5.34
C ALA A 37 -3.10 -20.81 4.20
N GLN A 38 -2.84 -20.08 3.12
CA GLN A 38 -3.76 -20.00 1.99
C GLN A 38 -3.90 -21.32 1.22
N LEU A 39 -2.79 -22.06 1.01
CA LEU A 39 -2.82 -23.39 0.40
C LEU A 39 -3.68 -24.37 1.20
N CYS A 40 -3.63 -24.27 2.53
CA CYS A 40 -4.36 -25.18 3.42
C CYS A 40 -5.80 -24.73 3.65
N PHE A 41 -6.12 -23.45 3.50
CA PHE A 41 -7.43 -22.89 3.87
C PHE A 41 -8.61 -23.53 3.11
N ASN A 42 -8.40 -23.91 1.85
CA ASN A 42 -9.44 -24.50 0.99
C ASN A 42 -9.34 -26.03 0.87
N GLN A 43 -8.49 -26.68 1.67
CA GLN A 43 -8.33 -28.14 1.63
C GLN A 43 -9.34 -28.82 2.57
N ALA A 44 -9.94 -29.92 2.12
CA ALA A 44 -10.86 -30.71 2.94
C ALA A 44 -10.14 -31.38 4.13
N GLU A 45 -8.86 -31.68 3.98
CA GLU A 45 -7.99 -32.21 5.04
C GLU A 45 -6.69 -31.42 5.09
N ILE A 46 -6.17 -31.19 6.30
CA ILE A 46 -4.87 -30.55 6.48
C ILE A 46 -3.78 -31.48 5.91
N PRO A 47 -2.90 -31.00 5.01
CA PRO A 47 -1.82 -31.81 4.47
C PRO A 47 -0.92 -32.40 5.58
N ASP A 48 -0.48 -33.65 5.43
CA ASP A 48 0.34 -34.31 6.46
C ASP A 48 1.67 -33.59 6.73
N ALA A 49 2.21 -32.90 5.72
CA ALA A 49 3.38 -32.03 5.87
C ALA A 49 3.15 -30.92 6.90
N MET A 50 1.94 -30.34 6.94
CA MET A 50 1.57 -29.33 7.93
C MET A 50 1.32 -29.93 9.31
N LYS A 51 0.71 -31.13 9.38
CA LYS A 51 0.55 -31.85 10.65
C LYS A 51 1.91 -32.16 11.29
N ARG A 52 2.88 -32.60 10.48
CA ARG A 52 4.28 -32.82 10.91
C ARG A 52 4.95 -31.53 11.36
N LEU A 53 4.77 -30.44 10.62
CA LEU A 53 5.40 -29.15 10.92
C LEU A 53 5.02 -28.65 12.32
N TYR A 54 3.74 -28.72 12.67
CA TYR A 54 3.24 -28.26 13.96
C TYR A 54 3.19 -29.34 15.04
N GLY A 55 3.58 -30.58 14.71
CA GLY A 55 3.52 -31.71 15.63
C GLY A 55 2.14 -31.85 16.26
N VAL A 56 1.08 -31.95 15.45
CA VAL A 56 -0.33 -31.95 15.92
C VAL A 56 -0.60 -33.05 16.97
N ASP A 57 0.18 -34.13 16.94
CA ASP A 57 0.12 -35.24 17.91
C ASP A 57 1.19 -35.15 19.04
N GLY A 58 1.96 -34.06 19.08
CA GLY A 58 3.02 -33.78 20.04
C GLY A 58 2.52 -33.02 21.28
N LYS A 59 3.31 -33.06 22.37
CA LYS A 59 3.01 -32.29 23.60
C LYS A 59 3.48 -30.82 23.53
N ASP A 60 4.46 -30.54 22.67
CA ASP A 60 5.06 -29.22 22.47
C ASP A 60 4.87 -28.80 21.00
N HIS A 61 4.52 -27.54 20.78
CA HIS A 61 4.34 -26.94 19.45
C HIS A 61 5.37 -25.82 19.24
N PRO A 62 6.65 -26.16 18.98
CA PRO A 62 7.69 -25.15 18.78
C PRO A 62 7.43 -24.33 17.51
N GLU A 63 7.85 -23.07 17.52
CA GLU A 63 7.76 -22.22 16.33
C GLU A 63 8.61 -22.81 15.18
N PRO A 64 8.01 -23.01 13.98
CA PRO A 64 8.75 -23.51 12.84
C PRO A 64 9.87 -22.57 12.39
N THR A 65 11.04 -23.14 12.08
CA THR A 65 12.12 -22.40 11.42
C THR A 65 11.80 -22.10 9.96
N VAL A 66 12.44 -21.08 9.38
CA VAL A 66 12.32 -20.75 7.95
C VAL A 66 12.68 -21.94 7.06
N SER A 67 13.68 -22.75 7.44
CA SER A 67 14.06 -23.95 6.70
C SER A 67 12.92 -24.99 6.68
N GLN A 68 12.30 -25.26 7.83
CA GLN A 68 11.15 -26.16 7.93
C GLN A 68 9.95 -25.64 7.13
N LEU A 69 9.65 -24.34 7.19
CA LEU A 69 8.58 -23.72 6.39
C LEU A 69 8.82 -23.90 4.89
N ARG A 70 10.06 -23.72 4.41
CA ARG A 70 10.43 -23.94 3.00
C ARG A 70 10.21 -25.39 2.59
N THR A 71 10.66 -26.35 3.40
CA THR A 71 10.49 -27.78 3.13
C THR A 71 9.02 -28.17 3.11
N THR A 72 8.25 -27.75 4.12
CA THR A 72 6.82 -28.04 4.20
C THR A 72 6.06 -27.46 3.01
N LEU A 73 6.39 -26.23 2.58
CA LEU A 73 5.75 -25.64 1.41
C LEU A 73 5.99 -26.46 0.13
N GLY A 74 7.23 -26.89 -0.11
CA GLY A 74 7.54 -27.75 -1.26
C GLY A 74 6.78 -29.09 -1.22
N GLU A 75 6.52 -29.64 -0.04
CA GLU A 75 5.70 -30.86 0.12
C GLU A 75 4.20 -30.60 -0.11
N VAL A 76 3.68 -29.49 0.41
CA VAL A 76 2.26 -29.11 0.25
C VAL A 76 1.94 -28.85 -1.21
N VAL A 77 2.81 -28.13 -1.94
CA VAL A 77 2.60 -27.82 -3.36
C VAL A 77 2.53 -29.08 -4.22
N LYS A 78 3.28 -30.15 -3.89
CA LYS A 78 3.20 -31.44 -4.59
C LYS A 78 1.84 -32.15 -4.47
N GLY A 79 0.98 -31.71 -3.55
CA GLY A 79 -0.39 -32.18 -3.42
C GLY A 79 -1.35 -31.63 -4.48
N PHE A 80 -0.91 -30.64 -5.25
CA PHE A 80 -1.69 -29.97 -6.30
C PHE A 80 -1.14 -30.32 -7.68
N ASP A 81 -1.99 -30.20 -8.71
CA ASP A 81 -1.57 -30.36 -10.10
C ASP A 81 -0.75 -29.14 -10.56
N ASP A 82 -1.33 -27.95 -10.38
CA ASP A 82 -0.69 -26.66 -10.65
C ASP A 82 -0.95 -25.65 -9.52
N VAL A 83 0.09 -24.90 -9.14
CA VAL A 83 0.02 -23.83 -8.13
C VAL A 83 0.63 -22.56 -8.70
N TYR A 84 -0.11 -21.46 -8.63
CA TYR A 84 0.33 -20.14 -9.06
C TYR A 84 0.54 -19.24 -7.84
N ILE A 85 1.77 -18.75 -7.67
CA ILE A 85 2.11 -17.78 -6.62
C ILE A 85 2.46 -16.45 -7.29
N LEU A 86 1.64 -15.44 -7.01
CA LEU A 86 1.86 -14.06 -7.40
C LEU A 86 2.50 -13.30 -6.24
N ILE A 87 3.75 -12.86 -6.44
CA ILE A 87 4.49 -12.01 -5.50
C ILE A 87 4.48 -10.59 -6.06
N ASP A 88 3.76 -9.68 -5.41
CA ASP A 88 3.66 -8.30 -5.85
C ASP A 88 4.64 -7.40 -5.09
N ALA A 89 5.40 -6.59 -5.81
CA ALA A 89 6.42 -5.65 -5.35
C ALA A 89 7.60 -6.31 -4.59
N LEU A 90 8.33 -7.22 -5.25
CA LEU A 90 9.49 -7.89 -4.66
C LEU A 90 10.55 -6.93 -4.12
N ASP A 91 10.71 -5.75 -4.72
CA ASP A 91 11.63 -4.70 -4.26
C ASP A 91 11.31 -4.17 -2.85
N GLU A 92 10.08 -4.32 -2.38
CA GLU A 92 9.68 -3.96 -1.02
C GLU A 92 10.11 -5.00 0.03
N CYS A 93 10.66 -6.14 -0.37
CA CYS A 93 11.21 -7.13 0.55
C CYS A 93 12.55 -6.66 1.11
N ASP A 94 12.74 -6.67 2.43
CA ASP A 94 14.03 -6.30 3.02
C ASP A 94 15.17 -7.28 2.67
N SER A 95 14.82 -8.54 2.36
CA SER A 95 15.78 -9.58 1.96
C SER A 95 15.50 -10.08 0.55
N GLN A 96 15.65 -9.19 -0.44
CA GLN A 96 15.46 -9.50 -1.87
C GLN A 96 16.31 -10.71 -2.31
N ALA A 97 17.59 -10.76 -1.92
CA ALA A 97 18.48 -11.88 -2.24
C ALA A 97 17.96 -13.22 -1.69
N GLY A 98 17.54 -13.24 -0.42
CA GLY A 98 17.06 -14.46 0.24
C GLY A 98 15.75 -14.98 -0.36
N LEU A 99 14.89 -14.07 -0.82
CA LEU A 99 13.65 -14.40 -1.51
C LEU A 99 13.92 -14.96 -2.91
N LEU A 100 14.79 -14.31 -3.69
CA LEU A 100 15.19 -14.75 -5.03
C LEU A 100 15.87 -16.12 -5.00
N ASP A 101 16.77 -16.36 -4.04
CA ASP A 101 17.44 -17.66 -3.88
C ASP A 101 16.44 -18.77 -3.53
N TRP A 102 15.44 -18.46 -2.69
CA TRP A 102 14.36 -19.40 -2.40
C TRP A 102 13.48 -19.68 -3.61
N MET A 103 13.07 -18.67 -4.38
CA MET A 103 12.26 -18.86 -5.59
C MET A 103 12.94 -19.82 -6.58
N ASN A 104 14.24 -19.61 -6.83
CA ASN A 104 15.05 -20.48 -7.69
C ASN A 104 15.11 -21.93 -7.14
N SER A 105 15.33 -22.08 -5.83
CA SER A 105 15.34 -23.40 -5.17
C SER A 105 13.98 -24.09 -5.24
N LEU A 106 12.89 -23.35 -5.11
CA LEU A 106 11.55 -23.93 -5.04
C LEU A 106 11.08 -24.42 -6.41
N GLN A 107 11.26 -23.61 -7.46
CA GLN A 107 10.90 -24.01 -8.83
C GLN A 107 11.69 -25.23 -9.32
N SER A 108 12.98 -25.32 -8.97
CA SER A 108 13.82 -26.46 -9.38
C SER A 108 13.42 -27.79 -8.73
N THR A 109 12.68 -27.75 -7.62
CA THR A 109 12.34 -28.93 -6.82
C THR A 109 10.85 -29.29 -6.84
N THR A 110 10.02 -28.46 -7.48
CA THR A 110 8.56 -28.54 -7.37
C THR A 110 7.90 -28.40 -8.75
N PRO A 111 7.67 -29.52 -9.47
CA PRO A 111 6.87 -29.53 -10.70
C PRO A 111 5.45 -28.99 -10.46
N GLY A 112 4.86 -28.32 -11.43
CA GLY A 112 3.53 -27.70 -11.32
C GLY A 112 3.50 -26.36 -10.59
N LEU A 113 4.65 -25.86 -10.09
CA LEU A 113 4.72 -24.53 -9.49
C LEU A 113 5.04 -23.45 -10.53
N HIS A 114 4.17 -22.44 -10.59
CA HIS A 114 4.31 -21.26 -11.42
C HIS A 114 4.47 -20.03 -10.53
N LEU A 115 5.49 -19.21 -10.81
CA LEU A 115 5.70 -17.95 -10.11
C LEU A 115 5.47 -16.78 -11.06
N PHE A 116 4.70 -15.80 -10.62
CA PHE A 116 4.62 -14.48 -11.26
C PHE A 116 5.10 -13.46 -10.24
N VAL A 117 6.04 -12.61 -10.63
CA VAL A 117 6.62 -11.61 -9.73
C VAL A 117 6.64 -10.24 -10.38
N THR A 118 6.22 -9.22 -9.65
CA THR A 118 6.40 -7.82 -10.05
C THR A 118 7.50 -7.19 -9.20
N SER A 119 8.28 -6.29 -9.79
CA SER A 119 9.24 -5.48 -9.05
C SER A 119 9.64 -4.23 -9.83
N ARG A 120 10.23 -3.27 -9.14
CA ARG A 120 11.08 -2.25 -9.78
C ARG A 120 12.37 -2.88 -10.32
N PRO A 121 13.01 -2.27 -11.33
CA PRO A 121 14.29 -2.72 -11.88
C PRO A 121 15.45 -2.34 -10.95
N GLU A 122 15.46 -2.87 -9.73
CA GLU A 122 16.58 -2.66 -8.81
C GLU A 122 17.75 -3.56 -9.19
N ARG A 123 18.98 -3.02 -9.08
CA ARG A 123 20.21 -3.67 -9.54
C ARG A 123 20.35 -5.14 -9.08
N ILE A 124 20.12 -5.43 -7.81
CA ILE A 124 20.22 -6.77 -7.25
C ILE A 124 19.19 -7.74 -7.85
N ILE A 125 17.98 -7.27 -8.13
CA ILE A 125 16.93 -8.06 -8.77
C ILE A 125 17.33 -8.34 -10.22
N GLU A 126 17.74 -7.31 -10.96
CA GLU A 126 18.19 -7.46 -12.35
C GLU A 126 19.39 -8.42 -12.47
N GLU A 127 20.42 -8.26 -11.63
CA GLU A 127 21.62 -9.11 -11.64
C GLU A 127 21.29 -10.59 -11.35
N ARG A 128 20.39 -10.85 -10.40
CA ARG A 128 19.98 -12.21 -10.02
C ARG A 128 19.05 -12.84 -11.05
N MET A 129 18.11 -12.06 -11.60
CA MET A 129 17.14 -12.55 -12.58
C MET A 129 17.76 -12.76 -13.97
N SER A 130 18.80 -11.98 -14.33
CA SER A 130 19.54 -12.15 -15.59
C SER A 130 20.13 -13.54 -15.78
N ASN A 131 20.49 -14.21 -14.67
CA ASN A 131 21.06 -15.56 -14.69
C ASN A 131 20.00 -16.66 -14.53
N SER A 132 18.72 -16.29 -14.43
CA SER A 132 17.63 -17.22 -14.17
C SER A 132 16.97 -17.68 -15.48
N ARG A 133 16.19 -18.77 -15.41
CA ARG A 133 15.37 -19.25 -16.54
C ARG A 133 14.03 -18.51 -16.67
N HIS A 134 13.81 -17.47 -15.86
CA HIS A 134 12.53 -16.78 -15.80
C HIS A 134 12.34 -15.91 -17.04
N VAL A 135 11.09 -15.81 -17.50
CA VAL A 135 10.73 -14.83 -18.51
C VAL A 135 10.69 -13.46 -17.86
N HIS A 136 11.53 -12.55 -18.33
CA HIS A 136 11.57 -11.18 -17.86
C HIS A 136 10.77 -10.28 -18.80
N ILE A 137 9.73 -9.63 -18.27
CA ILE A 137 8.92 -8.65 -19.00
C ILE A 137 9.23 -7.28 -18.42
N SER A 138 10.06 -6.51 -19.13
CA SER A 138 10.33 -5.12 -18.75
C SER A 138 9.21 -4.23 -19.28
N LEU A 139 8.53 -3.49 -18.41
CA LEU A 139 7.48 -2.55 -18.81
C LEU A 139 8.09 -1.19 -19.19
N SER A 140 8.72 -1.12 -20.37
CA SER A 140 9.27 0.14 -20.88
C SER A 140 8.16 1.05 -21.42
N SER A 141 8.43 2.36 -21.48
CA SER A 141 7.47 3.34 -22.00
C SER A 141 7.00 3.02 -23.43
N GLN A 142 7.85 2.43 -24.28
CA GLN A 142 7.46 2.05 -25.64
C GLN A 142 6.46 0.89 -25.66
N LEU A 143 6.58 -0.08 -24.76
CA LEU A 143 5.64 -1.20 -24.70
C LEU A 143 4.29 -0.77 -24.14
N LEU A 144 4.30 0.18 -23.19
CA LEU A 144 3.10 0.68 -22.54
C LEU A 144 2.34 1.73 -23.36
N ASP A 145 2.92 2.33 -24.41
CA ASP A 145 2.26 3.43 -25.16
C ASP A 145 0.90 3.00 -25.75
N ASN A 146 0.80 1.77 -26.27
CA ASN A 146 -0.46 1.25 -26.79
C ASN A 146 -1.51 1.03 -25.70
N ASP A 147 -1.09 0.51 -24.55
CA ASP A 147 -1.99 0.26 -23.42
C ASP A 147 -2.47 1.59 -22.79
N ILE A 148 -1.57 2.57 -22.67
CA ILE A 148 -1.90 3.93 -22.24
C ILE A 148 -2.82 4.58 -23.27
N LYS A 149 -2.61 4.35 -24.57
CA LYS A 149 -3.51 4.83 -25.61
C LYS A 149 -4.92 4.27 -25.46
N ALA A 150 -5.05 2.95 -25.33
CA ALA A 150 -6.33 2.31 -25.11
C ALA A 150 -7.02 2.88 -23.85
N TYR A 151 -6.27 3.02 -22.75
CA TYR A 151 -6.79 3.62 -21.52
C TYR A 151 -7.28 5.06 -21.71
N VAL A 152 -6.51 5.92 -22.38
CA VAL A 152 -6.91 7.30 -22.66
C VAL A 152 -8.16 7.34 -23.53
N ASP A 153 -8.20 6.54 -24.60
CA ASP A 153 -9.31 6.50 -25.53
C ASP A 153 -10.60 6.05 -24.80
N ASP A 154 -10.54 4.99 -24.01
CA ASP A 154 -11.66 4.48 -23.22
C ASP A 154 -12.17 5.52 -22.20
N ARG A 155 -11.26 6.20 -21.50
CA ARG A 155 -11.64 7.20 -20.48
C ARG A 155 -12.22 8.47 -21.07
N VAL A 156 -11.73 8.90 -22.24
CA VAL A 156 -12.28 10.04 -22.97
C VAL A 156 -13.66 9.68 -23.50
N GLU A 157 -13.82 8.50 -24.10
CA GLU A 157 -15.10 8.03 -24.64
C GLU A 157 -16.18 7.86 -23.56
N ALA A 158 -15.79 7.49 -22.34
CA ALA A 158 -16.70 7.36 -21.20
C ALA A 158 -17.22 8.70 -20.64
N SER A 159 -16.68 9.85 -21.06
CA SER A 159 -17.10 11.18 -20.61
C SER A 159 -17.62 12.00 -21.79
N ASN A 160 -18.91 12.36 -21.78
CA ASN A 160 -19.52 13.15 -22.85
C ASN A 160 -18.77 14.47 -23.09
N ASP A 161 -18.32 15.12 -22.02
CA ASP A 161 -17.60 16.39 -22.10
C ASP A 161 -16.23 16.18 -22.73
N LEU A 162 -15.41 15.24 -22.22
CA LEU A 162 -14.08 14.97 -22.76
C LEU A 162 -14.15 14.48 -24.20
N LYS A 163 -15.10 13.60 -24.53
CA LYS A 163 -15.33 13.09 -25.88
C LYS A 163 -15.59 14.22 -26.89
N SER A 164 -16.36 15.24 -26.48
CA SER A 164 -16.67 16.38 -27.35
C SER A 164 -15.55 17.42 -27.43
N LEU A 165 -14.74 17.55 -26.38
CA LEU A 165 -13.74 18.61 -26.27
C LEU A 165 -12.31 18.18 -26.67
N MET A 166 -11.96 16.90 -26.52
CA MET A 166 -10.60 16.41 -26.76
C MET A 166 -10.38 15.93 -28.20
N THR A 167 -9.30 16.39 -28.82
CA THR A 167 -8.86 15.91 -30.14
C THR A 167 -7.83 14.77 -30.02
N GLU A 168 -7.57 14.05 -31.12
CA GLU A 168 -6.49 13.06 -31.17
C GLU A 168 -5.12 13.63 -30.81
N GLU A 169 -4.85 14.89 -31.17
CA GLU A 169 -3.57 15.54 -30.86
C GLU A 169 -3.47 15.85 -29.36
N MET A 170 -4.57 16.25 -28.71
CA MET A 170 -4.63 16.43 -27.26
C MET A 170 -4.40 15.11 -26.53
N LYS A 171 -5.06 14.04 -26.97
CA LYS A 171 -4.85 12.69 -26.42
C LYS A 171 -3.40 12.24 -26.61
N LYS A 172 -2.81 12.47 -27.77
CA LYS A 172 -1.39 12.16 -28.04
C LYS A 172 -0.46 12.95 -27.12
N LYS A 173 -0.68 14.26 -26.95
CA LYS A 173 0.13 15.10 -26.06
C LYS A 173 0.10 14.59 -24.62
N LEU A 174 -1.08 14.18 -24.14
CA LEU A 174 -1.26 13.59 -22.82
C LEU A 174 -0.41 12.32 -22.65
N ARG A 175 -0.43 11.41 -23.64
CA ARG A 175 0.35 10.16 -23.61
C ARG A 175 1.84 10.40 -23.61
N VAL A 176 2.33 11.24 -24.53
CA VAL A 176 3.74 11.58 -24.66
C VAL A 176 4.27 12.20 -23.37
N LYS A 177 3.50 13.10 -22.74
CA LYS A 177 3.88 13.73 -21.47
C LYS A 177 3.87 12.75 -20.30
N GLY A 178 3.02 11.72 -20.36
CA GLY A 178 2.92 10.67 -19.34
C GLY A 178 4.11 9.72 -19.33
N ASP A 179 4.84 9.60 -20.44
CA ASP A 179 6.08 8.82 -20.58
C ASP A 179 6.02 7.43 -19.92
N GLY A 180 5.02 6.62 -20.31
CA GLY A 180 4.84 5.27 -19.77
C GLY A 180 4.21 5.20 -18.37
N MET A 181 3.90 6.33 -17.71
CA MET A 181 3.31 6.33 -16.37
C MET A 181 1.78 6.46 -16.41
N PHE A 182 1.07 5.33 -16.31
CA PHE A 182 -0.39 5.28 -16.19
C PHE A 182 -0.95 6.22 -15.12
N ARG A 183 -0.26 6.32 -13.98
CA ARG A 183 -0.75 7.09 -12.83
C ARG A 183 -0.79 8.59 -13.10
N LEU A 184 0.19 9.13 -13.83
CA LEU A 184 0.15 10.52 -14.27
C LEU A 184 -1.01 10.76 -15.24
N VAL A 185 -1.13 9.90 -16.25
CA VAL A 185 -2.19 10.00 -17.25
C VAL A 185 -3.57 9.90 -16.60
N ALA A 186 -3.78 8.95 -15.69
CA ALA A 186 -5.03 8.79 -14.95
C ALA A 186 -5.38 10.05 -14.14
N PHE A 187 -4.42 10.58 -13.40
CA PHE A 187 -4.62 11.81 -12.62
C PHE A 187 -4.97 13.01 -13.52
N TRP A 188 -4.26 13.19 -14.63
CA TRP A 188 -4.54 14.30 -15.54
C TRP A 188 -5.90 14.17 -16.21
N ILE A 189 -6.34 12.97 -16.59
CA ILE A 189 -7.70 12.77 -17.11
C ILE A 189 -8.74 13.18 -16.08
N ASP A 190 -8.54 12.83 -14.81
CA ASP A 190 -9.46 13.22 -13.74
C ASP A 190 -9.48 14.75 -13.52
N ASP A 191 -8.33 15.42 -13.62
CA ASP A 191 -8.25 16.89 -13.57
C ASP A 191 -8.93 17.55 -14.80
N LEU A 192 -8.81 16.95 -16.00
CA LEU A 192 -9.42 17.47 -17.23
C LEU A 192 -10.95 17.42 -17.22
N LYS A 193 -11.57 16.57 -16.39
CA LYS A 193 -13.04 16.51 -16.24
C LYS A 193 -13.64 17.81 -15.70
N TYR A 194 -12.83 18.67 -15.07
CA TYR A 194 -13.28 19.95 -14.54
C TYR A 194 -13.15 21.10 -15.55
N CYS A 195 -12.56 20.85 -16.73
CA CYS A 195 -12.46 21.85 -17.80
C CYS A 195 -13.82 22.07 -18.48
N LEU A 196 -14.19 23.33 -18.73
CA LEU A 196 -15.52 23.67 -19.28
C LEU A 196 -15.52 23.77 -20.80
N ASN A 197 -14.35 23.96 -21.42
CA ASN A 197 -14.23 24.15 -22.85
C ASN A 197 -12.85 23.70 -23.36
N ALA A 198 -12.69 23.64 -24.68
CA ALA A 198 -11.45 23.15 -25.30
C ALA A 198 -10.22 24.03 -25.00
N LYS A 199 -10.40 25.33 -24.77
CA LYS A 199 -9.31 26.24 -24.39
C LYS A 199 -8.78 25.89 -23.00
N ASP A 200 -9.67 25.63 -22.04
CA ASP A 200 -9.29 25.20 -20.69
C ASP A 200 -8.49 23.88 -20.72
N ILE A 201 -8.88 22.94 -21.59
CA ILE A 201 -8.14 21.67 -21.79
C ILE A 201 -6.74 21.96 -22.32
N ILE A 202 -6.61 22.77 -23.37
CA ILE A 202 -5.31 23.12 -23.95
C ILE A 202 -4.39 23.75 -22.89
N GLU A 203 -4.89 24.73 -22.15
CA GLU A 203 -4.14 25.40 -21.08
C GLU A 203 -3.73 24.40 -19.99
N THR A 204 -4.64 23.52 -19.58
CA THR A 204 -4.35 22.48 -18.57
C THR A 204 -3.26 21.52 -19.07
N LEU A 205 -3.33 21.07 -20.33
CA LEU A 205 -2.33 20.20 -20.95
C LEU A 205 -0.92 20.83 -20.97
N GLU A 206 -0.81 22.15 -21.17
CA GLU A 206 0.48 22.86 -21.10
C GLU A 206 1.07 22.81 -19.68
N HIS A 207 0.23 22.99 -18.67
CA HIS A 207 0.65 23.11 -17.28
C HIS A 207 0.69 21.79 -16.49
N LEU A 208 0.41 20.65 -17.14
CA LEU A 208 0.55 19.36 -16.46
C LEU A 208 1.96 19.19 -15.89
N PRO A 209 2.10 18.66 -14.66
CA PRO A 209 3.41 18.28 -14.13
C PRO A 209 4.06 17.22 -15.02
N SER A 210 5.38 17.09 -15.02
CA SER A 210 6.10 16.06 -15.79
C SER A 210 6.54 14.85 -14.96
N SER A 211 6.26 14.87 -13.65
CA SER A 211 6.68 13.82 -12.71
C SER A 211 5.62 13.56 -11.65
N LEU A 212 5.68 12.37 -11.03
CA LEU A 212 4.83 12.04 -9.89
C LEU A 212 5.00 13.05 -8.74
N ASN A 213 6.23 13.52 -8.50
CA ASN A 213 6.48 14.53 -7.47
C ASN A 213 5.80 15.86 -7.80
N GLY A 214 5.88 16.32 -9.06
CA GLY A 214 5.17 17.53 -9.50
C GLY A 214 3.65 17.39 -9.39
N MET A 215 3.14 16.19 -9.67
CA MET A 215 1.72 15.83 -9.48
C MET A 215 1.31 15.91 -8.02
N TYR A 216 2.05 15.29 -7.11
CA TYR A 216 1.74 15.34 -5.68
C TYR A 216 1.92 16.75 -5.09
N ALA A 217 2.92 17.50 -5.53
CA ALA A 217 3.08 18.90 -5.15
C ALA A 217 1.88 19.75 -5.60
N SER A 218 1.31 19.48 -6.79
CA SER A 218 0.08 20.11 -7.26
C SER A 218 -1.14 19.72 -6.40
N MET A 219 -1.27 18.45 -5.99
CA MET A 219 -2.32 18.05 -5.05
C MET A 219 -2.19 18.78 -3.71
N VAL A 220 -0.98 18.86 -3.16
CA VAL A 220 -0.71 19.56 -1.90
C VAL A 220 -1.03 21.04 -2.01
N SER A 221 -0.70 21.70 -3.12
CA SER A 221 -0.95 23.14 -3.29
C SER A 221 -2.44 23.50 -3.40
N LYS A 222 -3.28 22.54 -3.80
CA LYS A 222 -4.75 22.67 -3.82
C LYS A 222 -5.38 22.53 -2.42
N ILE A 223 -4.65 22.03 -1.41
CA ILE A 223 -5.16 21.92 -0.04
C ILE A 223 -5.42 23.32 0.54
N ASN A 224 -6.60 23.52 1.12
CA ASN A 224 -6.96 24.80 1.75
C ASN A 224 -5.96 25.11 2.88
N ARG A 225 -5.42 26.35 2.92
CA ARG A 225 -4.47 26.80 3.95
C ARG A 225 -4.97 26.57 5.38
N LYS A 226 -6.29 26.66 5.63
CA LYS A 226 -6.90 26.38 6.94
C LYS A 226 -6.88 24.88 7.30
N HIS A 227 -6.86 24.02 6.30
CA HIS A 227 -6.87 22.56 6.45
C HIS A 227 -5.45 21.98 6.49
N LEU A 228 -4.45 22.73 6.01
CA LEU A 228 -3.07 22.28 5.90
C LEU A 228 -2.49 21.72 7.22
N PRO A 229 -2.69 22.35 8.41
CA PRO A 229 -2.19 21.78 9.67
C PRO A 229 -2.80 20.41 9.98
N TYR A 230 -4.10 20.24 9.71
CA TYR A 230 -4.78 18.95 9.88
C TYR A 230 -4.28 17.91 8.88
N ALA A 231 -4.10 18.28 7.61
CA ALA A 231 -3.56 17.39 6.60
C ALA A 231 -2.15 16.88 6.98
N GLN A 232 -1.28 17.79 7.45
CA GLN A 232 0.06 17.44 7.95
C GLN A 232 -0.01 16.50 9.16
N ALA A 233 -0.89 16.78 10.11
CA ALA A 233 -1.06 15.94 11.29
C ALA A 233 -1.56 14.53 10.91
N ILE A 234 -2.62 14.44 10.10
CA ILE A 234 -3.19 13.18 9.61
C ILE A 234 -2.12 12.36 8.88
N ILE A 235 -1.34 13.00 8.00
CA ILE A 235 -0.30 12.31 7.23
C ILE A 235 0.81 11.77 8.12
N LYS A 236 1.23 12.49 9.17
CA LYS A 236 2.19 11.96 10.17
C LYS A 236 1.66 10.69 10.83
N TRP A 237 0.40 10.70 11.27
CA TRP A 237 -0.25 9.53 11.86
C TRP A 237 -0.33 8.36 10.87
N LEU A 238 -0.69 8.59 9.61
CA LEU A 238 -0.77 7.52 8.60
C LEU A 238 0.60 6.93 8.24
N LEU A 239 1.65 7.72 8.28
CA LEU A 239 3.00 7.27 7.92
C LEU A 239 3.69 6.45 9.02
N PHE A 240 3.49 6.85 10.29
CA PHE A 240 4.31 6.38 11.42
C PHE A 240 3.53 5.67 12.52
N SER A 241 2.25 5.39 12.30
CA SER A 241 1.50 4.49 13.19
C SER A 241 1.95 3.04 13.00
N MET A 242 2.04 2.31 14.10
CA MET A 242 2.45 0.89 14.11
C MET A 242 1.43 -0.04 13.45
N ARG A 243 0.17 0.42 13.32
CA ARG A 243 -0.91 -0.30 12.67
C ARG A 243 -1.70 0.65 11.76
N LYS A 244 -2.49 0.06 10.87
CA LYS A 244 -3.50 0.80 10.12
C LYS A 244 -4.55 1.37 11.07
N LEU A 245 -4.95 2.61 10.81
CA LEU A 245 -5.90 3.36 11.61
C LEU A 245 -7.27 3.40 10.93
N THR A 246 -8.32 3.29 11.72
CA THR A 246 -9.72 3.44 11.27
C THR A 246 -10.04 4.88 10.93
N LEU A 247 -11.15 5.10 10.23
CA LEU A 247 -11.64 6.45 9.92
C LEU A 247 -11.85 7.29 11.19
N GLU A 248 -12.44 6.71 12.23
CA GLU A 248 -12.74 7.36 13.49
C GLU A 248 -11.46 7.74 14.25
N GLU A 249 -10.46 6.84 14.27
CA GLU A 249 -9.17 7.09 14.91
C GLU A 249 -8.41 8.23 14.23
N ILE A 250 -8.39 8.27 12.91
CA ILE A 250 -7.76 9.36 12.17
C ILE A 250 -8.55 10.66 12.32
N ALA A 251 -9.88 10.60 12.35
CA ALA A 251 -10.70 11.78 12.57
C ALA A 251 -10.46 12.40 13.96
N ALA A 252 -10.08 11.60 14.97
CA ALA A 252 -9.71 12.12 16.29
C ALA A 252 -8.49 13.07 16.25
N VAL A 253 -7.64 13.01 15.22
CA VAL A 253 -6.54 13.97 15.02
C VAL A 253 -7.04 15.41 14.89
N SER A 254 -8.28 15.60 14.44
CA SER A 254 -8.90 16.93 14.38
C SER A 254 -9.25 17.53 15.74
N TRP A 255 -9.21 16.74 16.82
CA TRP A 255 -9.49 17.21 18.18
C TRP A 255 -8.27 17.88 18.81
N PHE A 256 -7.22 18.14 18.02
CA PHE A 256 -6.04 18.86 18.45
C PHE A 256 -5.96 20.19 17.71
N ASP A 257 -5.75 21.26 18.47
CA ASP A 257 -5.32 22.55 17.93
C ASP A 257 -3.80 22.52 17.70
N PHE A 258 -3.38 23.05 16.56
CA PHE A 258 -2.00 23.11 16.11
C PHE A 258 -1.47 24.54 16.02
N SER A 259 -2.25 25.54 16.43
CA SER A 259 -1.92 26.98 16.29
C SER A 259 -0.66 27.40 17.03
N HIS A 260 -0.27 26.67 18.09
CA HIS A 260 0.88 27.00 18.94
C HIS A 260 2.09 26.06 18.72
N GLY A 261 2.13 25.32 17.62
CA GLY A 261 3.25 24.46 17.25
C GLY A 261 3.35 23.14 18.03
N ARG A 262 2.53 22.95 19.07
CA ARG A 262 2.34 21.67 19.77
C ARG A 262 0.87 21.26 19.72
N PRO A 263 0.57 19.94 19.63
CA PRO A 263 -0.80 19.45 19.65
C PRO A 263 -1.43 19.73 21.02
N ALA A 264 -2.44 20.59 21.06
CA ALA A 264 -3.23 20.87 22.25
C ALA A 264 -4.62 20.27 22.09
N PHE A 265 -5.03 19.41 23.01
CA PHE A 265 -6.32 18.74 22.91
C PHE A 265 -7.47 19.73 23.18
N ASP A 266 -8.39 19.85 22.22
CA ASP A 266 -9.61 20.66 22.30
C ASP A 266 -10.80 19.91 21.70
N LYS A 267 -11.76 19.55 22.56
CA LYS A 267 -12.99 18.83 22.20
C LYS A 267 -13.87 19.62 21.21
N ASN A 268 -13.69 20.93 21.10
CA ASN A 268 -14.46 21.79 20.20
C ASN A 268 -13.89 21.87 18.78
N CYS A 269 -12.64 21.43 18.58
CA CYS A 269 -11.98 21.46 17.27
C CYS A 269 -12.39 20.30 16.35
N GLY A 270 -13.01 19.27 16.90
CA GLY A 270 -13.26 18.04 16.18
C GLY A 270 -14.12 18.18 14.93
N PHE A 271 -13.77 17.40 13.90
CA PHE A 271 -14.57 17.30 12.68
C PHE A 271 -15.98 16.79 13.01
N ARG A 272 -16.99 17.49 12.48
CA ARG A 272 -18.40 17.07 12.60
C ARG A 272 -18.68 15.75 11.89
N ASN A 273 -17.98 15.51 10.78
CA ASN A 273 -18.07 14.29 9.99
C ASN A 273 -16.66 13.70 9.84
N PRO A 274 -16.41 12.46 10.30
CA PRO A 274 -15.10 11.81 10.16
C PRO A 274 -14.60 11.78 8.71
N LYS A 275 -15.50 11.68 7.72
CA LYS A 275 -15.14 11.68 6.29
C LYS A 275 -14.47 12.97 5.82
N ALA A 276 -14.54 14.06 6.58
CA ALA A 276 -13.80 15.30 6.30
C ALA A 276 -12.28 15.08 6.21
N VAL A 277 -11.75 13.99 6.78
CA VAL A 277 -10.37 13.53 6.58
C VAL A 277 -10.01 13.44 5.09
N LEU A 278 -10.91 12.91 4.27
CA LEU A 278 -10.68 12.73 2.83
C LEU A 278 -10.59 14.09 2.12
N ASP A 279 -11.46 15.03 2.50
CA ASP A 279 -11.53 16.37 1.93
C ASP A 279 -10.31 17.22 2.32
N VAL A 280 -9.89 17.13 3.58
CA VAL A 280 -8.75 17.86 4.14
C VAL A 280 -7.42 17.46 3.48
N CYS A 281 -7.27 16.18 3.14
CA CYS A 281 -6.04 15.64 2.58
C CYS A 281 -5.94 15.74 1.05
N GLY A 282 -6.92 16.32 0.35
CA GLY A 282 -6.81 16.68 -1.06
C GLY A 282 -6.53 15.50 -2.00
N GLY A 283 -7.07 14.32 -1.72
CA GLY A 283 -6.87 13.11 -2.54
C GLY A 283 -5.57 12.35 -2.28
N LEU A 284 -4.75 12.77 -1.31
CA LEU A 284 -3.54 12.05 -0.89
C LEU A 284 -3.86 10.76 -0.09
N VAL A 285 -5.10 10.66 0.42
CA VAL A 285 -5.57 9.55 1.25
C VAL A 285 -6.85 8.96 0.67
N VAL A 286 -7.05 7.68 0.91
CA VAL A 286 -8.25 6.93 0.51
C VAL A 286 -8.75 6.07 1.67
N MET A 287 -10.02 5.71 1.61
CA MET A 287 -10.65 4.79 2.54
C MET A 287 -10.83 3.42 1.89
N SER A 288 -10.38 2.36 2.56
CA SER A 288 -10.57 0.97 2.14
C SER A 288 -10.92 0.12 3.36
N GLN A 289 -12.05 -0.60 3.30
CA GLN A 289 -12.52 -1.46 4.40
C GLN A 289 -12.49 -0.75 5.77
N ASP A 290 -12.99 0.49 5.82
CA ASP A 290 -13.05 1.35 7.03
C ASP A 290 -11.69 1.82 7.59
N GLN A 291 -10.60 1.54 6.88
CA GLN A 291 -9.26 2.02 7.20
C GLN A 291 -8.85 3.16 6.29
N ILE A 292 -8.13 4.13 6.85
CA ILE A 292 -7.53 5.22 6.08
C ILE A 292 -6.09 4.87 5.75
N MET A 293 -5.72 5.08 4.49
CA MET A 293 -4.37 4.86 4.00
C MET A 293 -4.00 5.92 2.97
N LEU A 294 -2.71 6.06 2.69
CA LEU A 294 -2.26 6.84 1.54
C LEU A 294 -2.86 6.26 0.26
N ALA A 295 -3.26 7.12 -0.66
CA ALA A 295 -3.87 6.70 -1.93
C ALA A 295 -2.94 5.82 -2.78
N HIS A 296 -1.62 5.90 -2.53
CA HIS A 296 -0.61 5.10 -3.19
C HIS A 296 0.71 5.11 -2.44
N LEU A 297 1.51 4.06 -2.63
CA LEU A 297 2.81 3.93 -1.98
C LEU A 297 3.79 5.05 -2.37
N THR A 298 3.81 5.47 -3.64
CA THR A 298 4.70 6.56 -4.09
C THR A 298 4.38 7.93 -3.46
N ILE A 299 3.22 8.09 -2.80
CA ILE A 299 2.94 9.27 -1.98
C ILE A 299 3.83 9.27 -0.73
N LYS A 300 4.04 8.11 -0.10
CA LYS A 300 4.95 7.98 1.05
C LYS A 300 6.35 8.43 0.66
N GLU A 301 6.86 7.94 -0.47
CA GLU A 301 8.18 8.32 -0.99
C GLU A 301 8.29 9.83 -1.20
N PHE A 302 7.30 10.43 -1.84
CA PHE A 302 7.23 11.88 -2.04
C PHE A 302 7.19 12.66 -0.72
N LEU A 303 6.44 12.20 0.28
CA LEU A 303 6.32 12.89 1.58
C LEU A 303 7.60 12.81 2.43
N LEU A 304 8.46 11.83 2.17
CA LEU A 304 9.74 11.66 2.89
C LEU A 304 10.90 12.42 2.23
N GLN A 305 10.72 12.93 1.01
CA GLN A 305 11.74 13.71 0.30
C GLN A 305 11.90 15.12 0.86
N GLU A 306 13.11 15.67 0.72
CA GLU A 306 13.47 16.96 1.32
C GLU A 306 12.76 18.16 0.70
N ASP A 307 12.51 18.09 -0.61
CA ASP A 307 11.87 19.10 -1.44
C ASP A 307 10.33 19.04 -1.39
N SER A 308 9.77 18.08 -0.64
CA SER A 308 8.33 17.95 -0.50
C SER A 308 7.72 19.14 0.25
N PRO A 309 6.70 19.82 -0.30
CA PRO A 309 6.00 20.91 0.39
C PRO A 309 5.27 20.44 1.66
N LEU A 310 5.05 19.13 1.78
CA LEU A 310 4.46 18.49 2.95
C LEU A 310 5.44 17.50 3.61
N ARG A 311 6.74 17.78 3.52
CA ARG A 311 7.81 16.92 4.06
C ARG A 311 7.49 16.48 5.47
N VAL A 312 7.63 15.17 5.70
CA VAL A 312 7.55 14.58 7.02
C VAL A 312 8.89 13.96 7.39
N ASN A 313 9.42 14.40 8.52
CA ASN A 313 10.58 13.80 9.15
C ASN A 313 10.12 12.76 10.18
N GLU A 314 10.73 11.57 10.17
CA GLU A 314 10.34 10.44 11.03
C GLU A 314 10.49 10.75 12.53
N PRO A 315 11.66 11.19 13.03
CA PRO A 315 11.81 11.64 14.43
C PRO A 315 10.76 12.67 14.85
N ASP A 316 10.51 13.68 14.02
CA ASP A 316 9.53 14.73 14.32
C ASP A 316 8.09 14.19 14.34
N ALA A 317 7.77 13.25 13.46
CA ALA A 317 6.46 12.61 13.42
C ALA A 317 6.22 11.75 14.65
N HIS A 318 7.19 10.93 15.07
CA HIS A 318 7.10 10.14 16.29
C HIS A 318 6.97 11.03 17.54
N SER A 319 7.76 12.11 17.62
CA SER A 319 7.65 13.09 18.70
C SER A 319 6.27 13.76 18.74
N PHE A 320 5.74 14.15 17.57
CA PHE A 320 4.42 14.74 17.44
C PHE A 320 3.30 13.78 17.87
N ILE A 321 3.36 12.52 17.45
CA ILE A 321 2.40 11.47 17.83
C ILE A 321 2.43 11.26 19.35
N ALA A 322 3.62 11.11 19.93
CA ALA A 322 3.78 10.93 21.38
C ALA A 322 3.24 12.12 22.19
N GLN A 323 3.50 13.36 21.74
CA GLN A 323 2.97 14.56 22.37
C GLN A 323 1.44 14.64 22.29
N SER A 324 0.86 14.25 21.15
CA SER A 324 -0.59 14.22 20.96
C SER A 324 -1.25 13.22 21.91
N CYS A 325 -0.69 12.00 22.02
CA CYS A 325 -1.15 11.00 22.98
C CYS A 325 -1.08 11.51 24.42
N LEU A 326 0.04 12.13 24.80
CA LEU A 326 0.22 12.66 26.15
C LEU A 326 -0.77 13.79 26.46
N ALA A 327 -0.97 14.72 25.50
CA ALA A 327 -1.92 15.81 25.65
C ALA A 327 -3.36 15.29 25.86
N TYR A 328 -3.76 14.27 25.10
CA TYR A 328 -5.05 13.61 25.28
C TYR A 328 -5.17 12.96 26.67
N LEU A 329 -4.19 12.17 27.09
CA LEU A 329 -4.20 11.48 28.38
C LEU A 329 -4.25 12.47 29.55
N LEU A 330 -3.48 13.56 29.49
CA LEU A 330 -3.50 14.59 30.53
C LEU A 330 -4.86 15.28 30.65
N ASP A 331 -5.60 15.48 29.55
CA ASP A 331 -6.98 15.98 29.61
C ASP A 331 -7.93 14.96 30.27
N GLN A 332 -7.74 13.65 30.02
CA GLN A 332 -8.57 12.61 30.65
C GLN A 332 -8.29 12.45 32.15
N ILE A 333 -7.08 12.78 32.62
CA ILE A 333 -6.59 12.50 33.98
C ILE A 333 -6.76 13.70 34.93
N GLN A 334 -7.58 14.72 34.59
CA GLN A 334 -7.72 15.90 35.45
C GLN A 334 -7.98 15.55 36.94
N PRO A 335 -7.24 16.16 37.90
CA PRO A 335 -7.28 15.80 39.30
C PRO A 335 -8.61 16.25 39.94
N GLY A 336 -9.57 15.32 39.99
CA GLY A 336 -10.89 15.55 40.60
C GLY A 336 -11.86 14.37 40.50
N ALA A 337 -11.62 13.39 39.62
CA ALA A 337 -12.48 12.22 39.43
C ALA A 337 -11.83 10.91 39.92
N VAL A 338 -11.22 10.91 41.11
CA VAL A 338 -10.83 9.67 41.79
C VAL A 338 -11.87 9.38 42.88
N LEU A 339 -13.02 8.81 42.48
CA LEU A 339 -13.91 7.94 43.27
C LEU A 339 -15.22 7.72 42.50
N GLY A 340 -15.18 6.88 41.46
CA GLY A 340 -16.40 6.42 40.80
C GLY A 340 -16.15 5.97 39.37
N LYS A 341 -16.02 4.65 39.18
CA LYS A 341 -16.03 3.90 37.91
C LYS A 341 -15.25 4.54 36.77
N ILE A 342 -14.09 3.94 36.46
CA ILE A 342 -13.37 4.10 35.19
C ILE A 342 -14.41 4.03 34.05
N PRO A 343 -14.66 5.10 33.28
CA PRO A 343 -15.52 5.04 32.12
C PRO A 343 -14.95 4.00 31.15
N LYS A 344 -15.78 3.19 30.49
CA LYS A 344 -15.32 2.37 29.36
C LYS A 344 -14.76 3.32 28.30
N VAL A 345 -13.44 3.40 28.21
CA VAL A 345 -12.72 4.22 27.23
C VAL A 345 -12.75 3.51 25.88
N SER A 346 -13.27 4.19 24.86
CA SER A 346 -12.89 4.03 23.45
C SER A 346 -13.25 5.34 22.74
N PRO A 347 -12.30 6.00 22.04
CA PRO A 347 -11.90 5.56 20.70
C PRO A 347 -10.39 5.62 20.38
N MET A 348 -9.50 5.92 21.33
CA MET A 348 -8.04 5.96 21.08
C MET A 348 -7.30 4.85 21.82
N ASN A 349 -7.51 3.59 21.42
CA ASN A 349 -6.56 2.51 21.69
C ASN A 349 -5.39 2.62 20.70
N LEU A 350 -4.60 3.69 20.80
CA LEU A 350 -3.49 4.01 19.88
C LEU A 350 -2.15 3.41 20.32
N LEU A 351 -2.18 2.20 20.88
CA LEU A 351 -0.98 1.40 21.11
C LEU A 351 -0.99 0.15 20.24
#